data_AF-A0A355G1L2-F1
#
_entry.id   AF-A0A355G1L2-F1
#
_cell.length_a   1.000
_cell.length_b   1.000
_cell.length_c   1.000
_cell.angle_alpha   90.00
_cell.angle_beta   90.00
_cell.angle_gamma   90.00
#
_symmetry.space_group_name_H-M   'P 1'
#
loop_
_entity.id
_entity.type
_entity.pdbx_description
1 polymer ?
#
loop_
_entity_poly.entity_id
_entity_poly.type
_entity_poly.pdbx_seq_one_letter_code
_entity_poly.pdbx_strand_id
1 'polypeptide(L)'
;VSGGEEGALKGPSLMPGGSPKAWPIVKPILQAICAKVEDGSPCCDWVGENGAGHFVKMVHNGIEYGDMQLICEAYQLMHDLLGMNADEMHEVFAEWNQGELDSYLIEITRDILAYKDTDGAPIVDKILDTAGQKGTGKWTGISALDEGVPLTLIGEAVFSRCLSAMKEERVEASKVLTGPKPAFEGDKAQFIEDIRNALFAAKIISYAQGYTLMRDAAKTYDWNLNYGGIALMWRGGCIIRSVFLGKIKQAFDSNPNLANLLLDPYFKQAIDRAQAGWRRVCSAAMLNGIPIPAMTTALNYYDGYRCSRLPANLLQAQRDYFGAHTYERVDAPRGEFFHTNWTGEGGNTAASQYSI
;
A
#
# COMPACT_ATOMS: atom_id res chain seq x y z
N VAL A 1 1.88 14.31 -13.38
CA VAL A 1 2.26 15.42 -12.49
C VAL A 1 1.84 15.11 -11.06
N SER A 2 2.73 15.26 -10.08
CA SER A 2 2.46 15.10 -8.64
C SER A 2 3.29 16.13 -7.84
N GLY A 3 2.78 16.57 -6.70
CA GLY A 3 3.47 17.52 -5.80
C GLY A 3 2.61 18.58 -5.12
N GLY A 4 1.30 18.60 -5.36
CA GLY A 4 0.43 19.65 -4.84
C GLY A 4 0.75 21.02 -5.44
N GLU A 5 0.22 22.08 -4.83
CA GLU A 5 0.40 23.46 -5.30
C GLU A 5 1.87 23.90 -5.23
N GLU A 6 2.52 23.67 -4.10
CA GLU A 6 3.93 24.03 -3.90
C GLU A 6 4.85 23.25 -4.85
N GLY A 7 4.63 21.93 -5.00
CA GLY A 7 5.42 21.12 -5.93
C GLY A 7 5.21 21.56 -7.37
N ALA A 8 4.00 21.94 -7.79
CA ALA A 8 3.76 22.46 -9.12
C ALA A 8 4.54 23.75 -9.40
N LEU A 9 4.71 24.62 -8.39
CA LEU A 9 5.47 25.87 -8.50
C LEU A 9 6.98 25.66 -8.45
N LYS A 10 7.47 24.82 -7.54
CA LYS A 10 8.92 24.71 -7.23
C LYS A 10 9.62 23.55 -7.94
N GLY A 11 8.87 22.55 -8.39
CA GLY A 11 9.41 21.37 -9.07
C GLY A 11 8.57 20.12 -8.79
N PRO A 12 7.68 19.71 -9.71
CA PRO A 12 6.85 18.53 -9.49
C PRO A 12 7.56 17.25 -9.92
N SER A 13 6.99 16.11 -9.54
CA SER A 13 7.29 14.83 -10.20
C SER A 13 6.47 14.71 -11.49
N LEU A 14 7.13 14.35 -12.59
CA LEU A 14 6.52 14.24 -13.92
C LEU A 14 6.72 12.84 -14.49
N MET A 15 5.63 12.23 -14.93
CA MET A 15 5.57 10.82 -15.37
C MET A 15 5.03 10.76 -16.81
N PRO A 16 5.78 11.25 -17.82
CA PRO A 16 5.34 11.26 -19.21
C PRO A 16 5.25 9.84 -19.81
N GLY A 17 4.12 9.54 -20.44
CA GLY A 17 3.96 8.38 -21.32
C GLY A 17 3.17 8.77 -22.57
N GLY A 18 3.11 7.89 -23.57
CA GLY A 18 2.39 8.15 -24.82
C GLY A 18 3.18 7.70 -26.05
N SER A 19 3.37 8.63 -27.00
CA SER A 19 4.14 8.37 -28.22
C SER A 19 5.65 8.53 -27.99
N PRO A 20 6.49 7.48 -28.20
CA PRO A 20 7.94 7.58 -27.99
C PRO A 20 8.60 8.71 -28.80
N LYS A 21 8.09 9.00 -30.01
CA LYS A 21 8.58 10.09 -30.87
C LYS A 21 8.36 11.49 -30.28
N ALA A 22 7.39 11.66 -29.39
CA ALA A 22 7.13 12.94 -28.74
C ALA A 22 8.10 13.22 -27.58
N TRP A 23 8.68 12.18 -26.97
CA TRP A 23 9.53 12.33 -25.78
C TRP A 23 10.75 13.23 -26.02
N PRO A 24 11.57 13.04 -27.07
CA PRO A 24 12.72 13.91 -27.31
C PRO A 24 12.36 15.40 -27.47
N ILE A 25 11.15 15.70 -27.91
CA ILE A 25 10.66 17.07 -28.13
C ILE A 25 10.35 17.75 -26.80
N VAL A 26 9.66 17.06 -25.89
CA VAL A 26 9.21 17.63 -24.61
C VAL A 26 10.21 17.42 -23.47
N LYS A 27 11.12 16.45 -23.59
CA LYS A 27 12.12 16.09 -22.57
C LYS A 27 12.87 17.30 -22.00
N PRO A 28 13.44 18.23 -22.80
CA PRO A 28 14.20 19.35 -22.25
C PRO A 28 13.36 20.25 -21.35
N ILE A 29 12.09 20.47 -21.70
CA ILE A 29 11.18 21.31 -20.92
C ILE A 29 10.77 20.58 -19.64
N LEU A 30 10.32 19.33 -19.76
CA LEU A 30 9.82 18.57 -18.60
C LEU A 30 10.92 18.31 -17.56
N GLN A 31 12.14 17.97 -17.99
CA GLN A 31 13.26 17.77 -17.07
C GLN A 31 13.84 19.07 -16.50
N ALA A 32 13.61 20.22 -17.15
CA ALA A 32 14.03 21.52 -16.62
C ALA A 32 13.14 22.00 -15.48
N ILE A 33 11.83 21.72 -15.55
CA ILE A 33 10.85 22.22 -14.56
C ILE A 33 10.58 21.24 -13.42
N CYS A 34 10.97 19.97 -13.53
CA CYS A 34 10.69 18.97 -12.49
C CYS A 34 11.58 19.15 -11.25
N ALA A 35 11.18 18.50 -10.14
CA ALA A 35 12.08 18.32 -9.00
C ALA A 35 13.38 17.62 -9.42
N LYS A 36 14.45 17.88 -8.68
CA LYS A 36 15.72 17.15 -8.78
C LYS A 36 16.06 16.55 -7.41
N VAL A 37 16.57 15.33 -7.41
CA VAL A 37 17.13 14.71 -6.19
C VAL A 37 18.53 15.25 -5.91
N GLU A 38 19.15 14.86 -4.79
CA GLU A 38 20.40 15.44 -4.27
C GLU A 38 21.57 15.37 -5.26
N ASP A 39 21.62 14.32 -6.08
CA ASP A 39 22.64 14.13 -7.12
C ASP A 39 22.38 14.91 -8.42
N GLY A 40 21.30 15.70 -8.47
CA GLY A 40 20.88 16.48 -9.63
C GLY A 40 20.02 15.73 -10.64
N SER A 41 19.74 14.44 -10.44
CA SER A 41 18.89 13.65 -11.34
C SER A 41 17.45 14.20 -11.37
N PRO A 42 16.85 14.36 -12.56
CA PRO A 42 15.48 14.86 -12.68
C PRO A 42 14.46 13.82 -12.21
N CYS A 43 13.46 14.23 -11.44
CA CYS A 43 12.27 13.44 -11.09
C CYS A 43 11.28 13.37 -12.28
N CYS A 44 11.82 13.14 -13.48
CA CYS A 44 11.11 13.04 -14.73
C CYS A 44 11.91 12.22 -15.74
N ASP A 45 11.34 11.13 -16.21
CA ASP A 45 11.84 10.38 -17.36
C ASP A 45 10.69 9.71 -18.12
N TRP A 46 10.99 9.15 -19.30
CA TRP A 46 10.03 8.39 -20.08
C TRP A 46 9.52 7.17 -19.30
N VAL A 47 8.19 7.08 -19.12
CA VAL A 47 7.57 5.97 -18.38
C VAL A 47 7.30 4.78 -19.29
N GLY A 48 6.72 5.04 -20.46
CA GLY A 48 6.25 3.98 -21.36
C GLY A 48 5.20 4.47 -22.35
N GLU A 49 4.71 3.55 -23.14
CA GLU A 49 3.80 3.75 -24.26
C GLU A 49 2.38 4.13 -23.80
N ASN A 50 1.62 4.79 -24.67
CA ASN A 50 0.18 5.01 -24.50
C ASN A 50 -0.19 5.64 -23.13
N GLY A 51 -0.99 4.94 -22.33
CA GLY A 51 -1.46 5.39 -21.01
C GLY A 51 -0.49 5.17 -19.86
N ALA A 52 0.71 4.63 -20.09
CA ALA A 52 1.63 4.19 -19.03
C ALA A 52 1.93 5.29 -18.00
N GLY A 53 2.20 6.52 -18.44
CA GLY A 53 2.46 7.65 -17.54
C GLY A 53 1.29 7.98 -16.61
N HIS A 54 0.06 7.90 -17.13
CA HIS A 54 -1.14 8.10 -16.33
C HIS A 54 -1.42 6.93 -15.40
N PHE A 55 -1.15 5.70 -15.84
CA PHE A 55 -1.28 4.51 -15.00
C PHE A 55 -0.30 4.55 -13.81
N VAL A 56 0.97 4.89 -14.05
CA VAL A 56 1.96 5.08 -12.98
C VAL A 56 1.54 6.19 -12.03
N LYS A 57 0.94 7.29 -12.52
CA LYS A 57 0.39 8.33 -11.63
C LYS A 57 -0.79 7.84 -10.79
N MET A 58 -1.65 7.00 -11.36
CA MET A 58 -2.76 6.38 -10.64
C MET A 58 -2.22 5.50 -9.51
N VAL A 59 -1.28 4.59 -9.80
CA VAL A 59 -0.65 3.73 -8.79
C VAL A 59 0.06 4.55 -7.70
N HIS A 60 0.76 5.64 -8.06
CA HIS A 60 1.31 6.58 -7.08
C HIS A 60 0.24 7.06 -6.10
N ASN A 61 -0.95 7.45 -6.58
CA ASN A 61 -2.02 7.90 -5.69
C ASN A 61 -2.64 6.76 -4.86
N GLY A 62 -2.68 5.54 -5.39
CA GLY A 62 -3.02 4.37 -4.57
C GLY A 62 -2.05 4.17 -3.41
N ILE A 63 -0.74 4.22 -3.69
CA ILE A 63 0.31 4.13 -2.67
C ILE A 63 0.21 5.27 -1.66
N GLU A 64 -0.06 6.50 -2.12
CA GLU A 64 -0.32 7.66 -1.26
C GLU A 64 -1.48 7.40 -0.28
N TYR A 65 -2.56 6.76 -0.73
CA TYR A 65 -3.68 6.41 0.14
C TYR A 65 -3.27 5.37 1.18
N GLY A 66 -2.48 4.37 0.78
CA GLY A 66 -1.93 3.36 1.67
C GLY A 66 -1.02 3.96 2.75
N ASP A 67 -0.07 4.81 2.35
CA ASP A 67 0.87 5.47 3.28
C ASP A 67 0.13 6.34 4.30
N MET A 68 -0.86 7.13 3.86
CA MET A 68 -1.69 7.94 4.76
C MET A 68 -2.47 7.07 5.75
N GLN A 69 -3.10 5.98 5.27
CA GLN A 69 -3.89 5.09 6.12
C GLN A 69 -3.01 4.41 7.18
N LEU A 70 -1.81 3.94 6.82
CA LEU A 70 -0.88 3.36 7.78
C LEU A 70 -0.43 4.36 8.86
N ILE A 71 -0.22 5.62 8.49
CA ILE A 71 0.11 6.69 9.44
C ILE A 71 -1.07 6.96 10.39
N CYS A 72 -2.30 6.98 9.86
CA CYS A 72 -3.51 7.12 10.68
C CYS A 72 -3.69 5.96 11.66
N GLU A 73 -3.35 4.73 11.25
CA GLU A 73 -3.38 3.55 12.13
C GLU A 73 -2.34 3.63 13.25
N ALA A 74 -1.12 4.08 12.94
CA ALA A 74 -0.09 4.34 13.95
C ALA A 74 -0.53 5.44 14.94
N TYR A 75 -1.12 6.54 14.44
CA TYR A 75 -1.72 7.59 15.26
C TYR A 75 -2.82 7.03 16.17
N GLN A 76 -3.75 6.24 15.65
CA GLN A 76 -4.86 5.70 16.43
C GLN A 76 -4.37 4.73 17.51
N LEU A 77 -3.36 3.92 17.24
CA LEU A 77 -2.74 3.05 18.25
C LEU A 77 -2.11 3.87 19.39
N MET A 78 -1.37 4.94 19.07
CA MET A 78 -0.78 5.81 20.09
C MET A 78 -1.84 6.55 20.90
N HIS A 79 -2.88 7.06 20.24
CA HIS A 79 -3.96 7.81 20.87
C HIS A 79 -4.86 6.89 21.73
N ASP A 80 -5.49 5.88 21.12
CA ASP A 80 -6.53 5.07 21.76
C ASP A 80 -5.96 4.00 22.70
N LEU A 81 -4.80 3.40 22.38
CA LEU A 81 -4.20 2.34 23.20
C LEU A 81 -3.22 2.89 24.24
N LEU A 82 -2.34 3.80 23.84
CA LEU A 82 -1.29 4.33 24.72
C LEU A 82 -1.73 5.59 25.48
N GLY A 83 -2.87 6.19 25.11
CA GLY A 83 -3.40 7.39 25.75
C GLY A 83 -2.52 8.61 25.52
N MET A 84 -1.79 8.66 24.39
CA MET A 84 -0.88 9.77 24.08
C MET A 84 -1.66 10.97 23.54
N ASN A 85 -1.22 12.17 23.92
CA ASN A 85 -1.75 13.41 23.37
C ASN A 85 -1.00 13.84 22.08
N ALA A 86 -1.49 14.89 21.42
CA ALA A 86 -0.93 15.38 20.17
C ALA A 86 0.55 15.81 20.27
N ASP A 87 0.96 16.42 21.39
CA ASP A 87 2.35 16.86 21.59
C ASP A 87 3.29 15.67 21.80
N GLU A 88 2.86 14.64 22.53
CA GLU A 88 3.65 13.40 22.67
C GLU A 88 3.79 12.66 21.33
N MET A 89 2.71 12.59 20.55
CA MET A 89 2.75 11.97 19.22
C MET A 89 3.59 12.79 18.23
N HIS A 90 3.59 14.13 18.33
CA HIS A 90 4.46 14.99 17.55
C HIS A 90 5.93 14.60 17.70
N GLU A 91 6.40 14.43 18.94
CA GLU A 91 7.79 14.02 19.22
C GLU A 91 8.13 12.65 18.62
N VAL A 92 7.20 11.69 18.70
CA VAL A 92 7.39 10.36 18.08
C VAL A 92 7.54 10.45 16.57
N PHE A 93 6.66 11.19 15.88
CA PHE A 93 6.78 11.37 14.44
C PHE A 93 8.01 12.20 14.06
N ALA A 94 8.44 13.14 14.90
CA ALA A 94 9.70 13.87 14.72
C ALA A 94 10.93 12.95 14.78
N GLU A 95 10.95 11.99 15.71
CA GLU A 95 11.99 10.97 15.81
C GLU A 95 11.95 10.03 14.59
N TRP A 96 10.78 9.51 14.22
CA TRP A 96 10.63 8.61 13.08
C TRP A 96 11.09 9.24 11.77
N ASN A 97 10.92 10.56 11.61
CA ASN A 97 11.35 11.31 10.43
C ASN A 97 12.87 11.44 10.30
N GLN A 98 13.65 11.03 11.31
CA GLN A 98 15.13 11.04 11.25
C GLN A 98 15.72 9.69 10.83
N GLY A 99 14.87 8.68 10.62
CA GLY A 99 15.28 7.30 10.34
C GLY A 99 14.76 6.74 9.01
N GLU A 100 14.49 5.43 8.97
CA GLU A 100 14.03 4.72 7.77
C GLU A 100 12.64 5.18 7.27
N LEU A 101 11.89 5.91 8.11
CA LEU A 101 10.58 6.49 7.78
C LEU A 101 10.65 7.94 7.29
N ASP A 102 11.84 8.52 7.16
CA ASP A 102 12.05 9.87 6.59
C ASP A 102 11.29 10.01 5.25
N SER A 103 10.23 10.82 5.32
CA SER A 103 9.29 11.02 4.23
C SER A 103 8.46 12.26 4.45
N TYR A 104 8.00 12.86 3.35
CA TYR A 104 7.15 14.05 3.43
C TYR A 104 5.86 13.82 4.24
N LEU A 105 5.24 12.65 4.13
CA LEU A 105 4.01 12.36 4.86
C LEU A 105 4.25 12.28 6.38
N ILE A 106 5.37 11.71 6.82
CA ILE A 106 5.74 11.68 8.24
C ILE A 106 6.07 13.09 8.74
N GLU A 107 6.81 13.88 7.95
CA GLU A 107 7.13 15.28 8.24
C GLU A 107 5.87 16.13 8.44
N ILE A 108 4.90 16.08 7.53
CA ILE A 108 3.68 16.87 7.68
C ILE A 108 2.79 16.33 8.81
N THR A 109 2.79 15.03 9.09
CA THR A 109 2.05 14.48 10.24
C THR A 109 2.60 15.02 11.56
N ARG A 110 3.93 15.07 11.69
CA ARG A 110 4.59 15.75 12.82
C ARG A 110 4.08 17.19 12.94
N ASP A 111 4.11 17.97 11.85
CA ASP A 111 3.74 19.39 11.90
C ASP A 111 2.25 19.60 12.19
N ILE A 112 1.37 18.75 11.66
CA ILE A 112 -0.07 18.77 11.91
C ILE A 112 -0.37 18.54 13.40
N LEU A 113 0.32 17.59 14.05
CA LEU A 113 0.11 17.27 15.46
C LEU A 113 0.52 18.41 16.40
N ALA A 114 1.53 19.21 16.02
CA ALA A 114 1.94 20.39 16.77
C ALA A 114 1.04 21.60 16.55
N TYR A 115 0.20 21.60 15.50
CA TYR A 115 -0.58 22.78 15.14
C TYR A 115 -1.75 23.01 16.11
N LYS A 116 -1.72 24.15 16.81
CA LYS A 116 -2.79 24.58 17.74
C LYS A 116 -3.78 25.50 17.04
N ASP A 117 -5.06 25.36 17.38
CA ASP A 117 -6.12 26.28 17.01
C ASP A 117 -6.10 27.54 17.90
N THR A 118 -6.96 28.51 17.59
CA THR A 118 -7.08 29.81 18.27
C THR A 118 -7.36 29.74 19.78
N ASP A 119 -7.89 28.62 20.28
CA ASP A 119 -8.12 28.37 21.70
C ASP A 119 -6.99 27.57 22.38
N GLY A 120 -5.92 27.26 21.66
CA GLY A 120 -4.77 26.51 22.16
C GLY A 120 -4.90 24.98 22.10
N ALA A 121 -6.05 24.43 21.70
CA ALA A 121 -6.21 22.98 21.51
C ALA A 121 -5.64 22.53 20.15
N PRO A 122 -5.16 21.27 20.02
CA PRO A 122 -4.71 20.74 18.72
C PRO A 122 -5.84 20.81 17.68
N ILE A 123 -5.55 21.34 16.48
CA ILE A 123 -6.58 21.44 15.43
C ILE A 123 -7.06 20.07 14.97
N VAL A 124 -6.17 19.06 14.98
CA VAL A 124 -6.46 17.71 14.51
C VAL A 124 -7.62 17.06 15.27
N ASP A 125 -7.76 17.35 16.56
CA ASP A 125 -8.82 16.80 17.42
C ASP A 125 -10.21 17.40 17.10
N LYS A 126 -10.25 18.50 16.33
CA LYS A 126 -11.47 19.21 15.93
C LYS A 126 -11.89 18.91 14.49
N ILE A 127 -11.02 18.28 13.70
CA ILE A 127 -11.31 17.97 12.29
C ILE A 127 -12.32 16.83 12.25
N LEU A 128 -13.37 16.99 11.44
CA LEU A 128 -14.34 15.94 11.19
C LEU A 128 -13.67 14.72 10.53
N ASP A 129 -13.84 13.55 11.13
CA ASP A 129 -13.28 12.25 10.72
C ASP A 129 -14.02 11.64 9.51
N THR A 130 -14.19 12.44 8.45
CA THR A 130 -14.79 12.03 7.16
C THR A 130 -13.80 12.32 6.04
N ALA A 131 -13.06 11.30 5.61
CA ALA A 131 -12.03 11.45 4.59
C ALA A 131 -12.65 11.55 3.19
N GLY A 132 -12.40 12.67 2.52
CA GLY A 132 -12.72 12.84 1.10
C GLY A 132 -11.82 12.00 0.18
N GLN A 133 -12.29 11.77 -1.05
CA GLN A 133 -11.48 11.16 -2.11
C GLN A 133 -11.91 11.68 -3.49
N LYS A 134 -10.95 11.84 -4.40
CA LYS A 134 -11.19 12.30 -5.80
C LYS A 134 -11.23 11.14 -6.81
N GLY A 135 -11.20 9.89 -6.33
CA GLY A 135 -11.40 8.69 -7.15
C GLY A 135 -10.14 7.95 -7.62
N THR A 136 -8.95 8.57 -7.61
CA THR A 136 -7.72 7.93 -8.12
C THR A 136 -7.24 6.73 -7.30
N GLY A 137 -7.42 6.76 -5.97
CA GLY A 137 -7.17 5.59 -5.12
C GLY A 137 -8.11 4.42 -5.47
N LYS A 138 -9.41 4.70 -5.66
CA LYS A 138 -10.41 3.72 -6.11
C LYS A 138 -10.04 3.10 -7.46
N TRP A 139 -9.59 3.90 -8.43
CA TRP A 139 -9.17 3.36 -9.73
C TRP A 139 -8.01 2.37 -9.61
N THR A 140 -7.05 2.63 -8.72
CA THR A 140 -5.94 1.69 -8.49
C THR A 140 -6.45 0.34 -7.98
N GLY A 141 -7.39 0.36 -7.01
CA GLY A 141 -8.02 -0.86 -6.50
C GLY A 141 -8.83 -1.61 -7.56
N ILE A 142 -9.55 -0.90 -8.43
CA ILE A 142 -10.31 -1.51 -9.54
C ILE A 142 -9.36 -2.14 -10.55
N SER A 143 -8.32 -1.42 -11.00
CA SER A 143 -7.34 -1.98 -11.93
C SER A 143 -6.63 -3.21 -11.34
N ALA A 144 -6.37 -3.25 -10.04
CA ALA A 144 -5.83 -4.45 -9.42
C ALA A 144 -6.77 -5.67 -9.53
N LEU A 145 -8.08 -5.45 -9.39
CA LEU A 145 -9.07 -6.52 -9.60
C LEU A 145 -9.10 -6.96 -11.07
N ASP A 146 -9.06 -6.01 -12.01
CA ASP A 146 -9.05 -6.30 -13.46
C ASP A 146 -7.80 -7.09 -13.87
N GLU A 147 -6.63 -6.74 -13.32
CA GLU A 147 -5.35 -7.43 -13.58
C GLU A 147 -5.16 -8.72 -12.74
N GLY A 148 -6.09 -9.06 -11.85
CA GLY A 148 -5.96 -10.23 -10.97
C GLY A 148 -4.84 -10.12 -9.92
N VAL A 149 -4.48 -8.91 -9.50
CA VAL A 149 -3.39 -8.62 -8.56
C VAL A 149 -3.94 -8.39 -7.14
N PRO A 150 -3.41 -9.07 -6.11
CA PRO A 150 -3.83 -8.90 -4.72
C PRO A 150 -3.32 -7.58 -4.09
N LEU A 151 -3.88 -6.45 -4.51
CA LEU A 151 -3.55 -5.10 -4.00
C LEU A 151 -4.34 -4.77 -2.72
N THR A 152 -4.16 -5.60 -1.70
CA THR A 152 -5.05 -5.60 -0.52
C THR A 152 -4.92 -4.34 0.33
N LEU A 153 -3.70 -3.81 0.53
CA LEU A 153 -3.50 -2.66 1.43
C LEU A 153 -4.13 -1.39 0.88
N ILE A 154 -3.90 -1.08 -0.40
CA ILE A 154 -4.51 0.09 -1.04
C ILE A 154 -6.03 -0.08 -1.12
N GLY A 155 -6.53 -1.30 -1.35
CA GLY A 155 -7.95 -1.61 -1.28
C GLY A 155 -8.56 -1.25 0.09
N GLU A 156 -7.94 -1.71 1.17
CA GLU A 156 -8.37 -1.38 2.54
C GLU A 156 -8.24 0.11 2.85
N ALA A 157 -7.23 0.81 2.33
CA ALA A 157 -7.11 2.25 2.48
C ALA A 157 -8.26 3.00 1.78
N VAL A 158 -8.74 2.52 0.63
CA VAL A 158 -9.93 3.07 -0.04
C VAL A 158 -11.18 2.79 0.78
N PHE A 159 -11.36 1.55 1.27
CA PHE A 159 -12.53 1.20 2.09
C PHE A 159 -12.56 1.93 3.44
N SER A 160 -11.40 2.20 4.05
CA SER A 160 -11.30 2.97 5.29
C SER A 160 -11.82 4.40 5.10
N ARG A 161 -11.56 5.02 3.94
CA ARG A 161 -12.16 6.33 3.60
C ARG A 161 -13.68 6.21 3.45
N CYS A 162 -14.18 5.19 2.76
CA CYS A 162 -15.62 4.95 2.63
C CYS A 162 -16.28 4.76 4.01
N LEU A 163 -15.67 3.97 4.91
CA LEU A 163 -16.15 3.75 6.26
C LEU A 163 -16.17 5.05 7.08
N SER A 164 -15.15 5.89 6.94
CA SER A 164 -15.11 7.20 7.61
C SER A 164 -16.28 8.10 7.19
N ALA A 165 -16.70 8.05 5.91
CA ALA A 165 -17.80 8.86 5.38
C ALA A 165 -19.17 8.47 5.95
N MET A 166 -19.33 7.24 6.45
CA MET A 166 -20.54 6.76 7.14
C MET A 166 -20.61 7.27 8.59
N LYS A 167 -20.33 8.57 8.82
CA LYS A 167 -20.14 9.15 10.16
C LYS A 167 -21.36 9.00 11.05
N GLU A 168 -22.53 9.37 10.52
CA GLU A 168 -23.80 9.30 11.25
C GLU A 168 -24.13 7.86 11.65
N GLU A 169 -23.96 6.92 10.72
CA GLU A 169 -24.15 5.49 10.99
C GLU A 169 -23.17 4.97 12.06
N ARG A 170 -21.89 5.36 11.99
CA ARG A 170 -20.89 4.99 13.02
C ARG A 170 -21.24 5.53 14.40
N VAL A 171 -21.77 6.76 14.47
CA VAL A 171 -22.20 7.38 15.73
C VAL A 171 -23.42 6.67 16.32
N GLU A 172 -24.38 6.24 15.51
CA GLU A 172 -25.49 5.43 16.01
C GLU A 172 -25.05 4.02 16.40
N ALA A 173 -24.19 3.40 15.59
CA ALA A 173 -23.66 2.07 15.85
C ALA A 173 -22.88 2.01 17.18
N SER A 174 -22.11 3.05 17.53
CA SER A 174 -21.30 3.07 18.77
C SER A 174 -22.14 3.08 20.06
N LYS A 175 -23.43 3.42 19.98
CA LYS A 175 -24.36 3.40 21.11
C LYS A 175 -24.95 2.01 21.36
N VAL A 176 -24.93 1.13 20.36
CA VAL A 176 -25.61 -0.17 20.37
C VAL A 176 -24.63 -1.34 20.34
N LEU A 177 -23.55 -1.22 19.57
CA LEU A 177 -22.53 -2.25 19.44
C LEU A 177 -21.49 -2.13 20.56
N THR A 178 -21.19 -3.25 21.21
CA THR A 178 -20.17 -3.32 22.27
C THR A 178 -18.87 -3.88 21.75
N GLY A 179 -17.74 -3.36 22.25
CA GLY A 179 -16.39 -3.89 21.99
C GLY A 179 -15.56 -3.97 23.27
N PRO A 180 -14.34 -4.54 23.19
CA PRO A 180 -13.39 -4.47 24.29
C PRO A 180 -13.03 -3.01 24.60
N LYS A 181 -12.64 -2.73 25.85
CA LYS A 181 -12.10 -1.43 26.23
C LYS A 181 -10.58 -1.48 26.08
N PRO A 182 -9.96 -0.58 25.30
CA PRO A 182 -8.51 -0.52 25.20
C PRO A 182 -7.86 -0.37 26.58
N ALA A 183 -6.89 -1.24 26.86
CA ALA A 183 -6.06 -1.16 28.05
C ALA A 183 -4.65 -1.64 27.70
N PHE A 184 -3.65 -0.85 28.08
CA PHE A 184 -2.26 -1.17 27.83
C PHE A 184 -1.46 -1.20 29.13
N GLU A 185 -0.90 -2.37 29.45
CA GLU A 185 -0.13 -2.63 30.68
C GLU A 185 1.37 -2.90 30.38
N GLY A 186 1.81 -2.68 29.14
CA GLY A 186 3.18 -2.94 28.69
C GLY A 186 4.13 -1.74 28.79
N ASP A 187 5.35 -1.93 28.29
CA ASP A 187 6.31 -0.85 28.08
C ASP A 187 5.88 -0.01 26.86
N LYS A 188 5.51 1.25 27.10
CA LYS A 188 5.07 2.19 26.05
C LYS A 188 6.18 2.47 25.04
N ALA A 189 7.43 2.61 25.48
CA ALA A 189 8.54 2.92 24.58
C ALA A 189 8.81 1.75 23.61
N GLN A 190 8.82 0.52 24.14
CA GLN A 190 8.93 -0.67 23.31
C GLN A 190 7.74 -0.81 22.34
N PHE A 191 6.52 -0.48 22.77
CA PHE A 191 5.36 -0.59 21.90
C PHE A 191 5.33 0.51 20.81
N ILE A 192 5.81 1.72 21.10
CA ILE A 192 6.02 2.77 20.08
C ILE A 192 7.00 2.28 19.01
N GLU A 193 8.10 1.64 19.42
CA GLU A 193 9.03 1.02 18.49
C GLU A 193 8.40 -0.14 17.70
N ASP A 194 7.51 -0.92 18.32
CA ASP A 194 6.74 -1.95 17.61
C ASP A 194 5.78 -1.36 16.57
N ILE A 195 5.12 -0.22 16.88
CA ILE A 195 4.29 0.53 15.93
C ILE A 195 5.14 1.03 14.77
N ARG A 196 6.34 1.57 15.04
CA ARG A 196 7.28 2.00 14.00
C ARG A 196 7.63 0.84 13.05
N ASN A 197 7.94 -0.33 13.61
CA ASN A 197 8.22 -1.54 12.86
C ASN A 197 7.02 -2.01 12.04
N ALA A 198 5.80 -2.00 12.61
CA ALA A 198 4.56 -2.33 11.91
C ALA A 198 4.30 -1.41 10.73
N LEU A 199 4.41 -0.10 10.94
CA LEU A 199 4.26 0.94 9.92
C LEU A 199 5.25 0.73 8.77
N PHE A 200 6.53 0.54 9.09
CA PHE A 200 7.56 0.35 8.06
C PHE A 200 7.37 -0.95 7.27
N ALA A 201 7.09 -2.06 7.96
CA ALA A 201 6.84 -3.34 7.31
C ALA A 201 5.61 -3.30 6.40
N ALA A 202 4.49 -2.74 6.87
CA ALA A 202 3.29 -2.61 6.08
C ALA A 202 3.47 -1.65 4.88
N LYS A 203 4.27 -0.59 5.04
CA LYS A 203 4.68 0.28 3.94
C LYS A 203 5.43 -0.51 2.86
N ILE A 204 6.39 -1.36 3.23
CA ILE A 204 7.08 -2.24 2.27
C ILE A 204 6.08 -3.11 1.50
N ILE A 205 5.08 -3.68 2.18
CA ILE A 205 4.04 -4.48 1.52
C ILE A 205 3.23 -3.65 0.51
N SER A 206 2.78 -2.45 0.88
CA SER A 206 2.03 -1.56 -0.01
C SER A 206 2.77 -1.31 -1.33
N TYR A 207 4.07 -0.99 -1.25
CA TYR A 207 4.89 -0.76 -2.43
C TYR A 207 5.15 -2.06 -3.20
N ALA A 208 5.40 -3.19 -2.53
CA ALA A 208 5.57 -4.49 -3.20
C ALA A 208 4.32 -4.87 -4.02
N GLN A 209 3.12 -4.63 -3.47
CA GLN A 209 1.86 -4.83 -4.18
C GLN A 209 1.70 -3.85 -5.34
N GLY A 210 1.99 -2.56 -5.15
CA GLY A 210 1.90 -1.54 -6.20
C GLY A 210 2.84 -1.80 -7.38
N TYR A 211 4.08 -2.24 -7.13
CA TYR A 211 5.01 -2.65 -8.18
C TYR A 211 4.58 -3.95 -8.88
N THR A 212 3.97 -4.89 -8.15
CA THR A 212 3.38 -6.10 -8.75
C THR A 212 2.25 -5.71 -9.71
N LEU A 213 1.39 -4.75 -9.33
CA LEU A 213 0.34 -4.22 -10.21
C LEU A 213 0.92 -3.59 -11.47
N MET A 214 1.92 -2.71 -11.34
CA MET A 214 2.56 -2.11 -12.52
C MET A 214 3.18 -3.16 -13.43
N ARG A 215 3.76 -4.22 -12.87
CA ARG A 215 4.38 -5.30 -13.64
C ARG A 215 3.38 -6.12 -14.43
N ASP A 216 2.24 -6.48 -13.82
CA ASP A 216 1.25 -7.30 -14.51
C ASP A 216 0.47 -6.46 -15.53
N ALA A 217 0.14 -5.20 -15.21
CA ALA A 217 -0.40 -4.25 -16.18
C ALA A 217 0.54 -4.01 -17.37
N ALA A 218 1.85 -3.93 -17.14
CA ALA A 218 2.83 -3.79 -18.22
C ALA A 218 2.80 -4.97 -19.21
N LYS A 219 2.55 -6.20 -18.73
CA LYS A 219 2.36 -7.37 -19.60
C LYS A 219 1.05 -7.28 -20.38
N THR A 220 -0.04 -6.93 -19.72
CA THR A 220 -1.37 -6.81 -20.32
C THR A 220 -1.42 -5.75 -21.42
N TYR A 221 -0.77 -4.61 -21.21
CA TYR A 221 -0.81 -3.46 -22.12
C TYR A 221 0.42 -3.30 -23.02
N ASP A 222 1.34 -4.28 -22.99
CA ASP A 222 2.59 -4.29 -23.75
C ASP A 222 3.42 -3.00 -23.54
N TRP A 223 3.61 -2.62 -22.27
CA TRP A 223 4.40 -1.44 -21.88
C TRP A 223 5.81 -1.82 -21.42
N ASN A 224 6.79 -1.04 -21.84
CA ASN A 224 8.18 -1.21 -21.43
C ASN A 224 8.51 -0.34 -20.21
N LEU A 225 7.97 -0.70 -19.04
CA LEU A 225 8.16 0.08 -17.82
C LEU A 225 9.57 -0.08 -17.22
N ASN A 226 10.20 1.05 -16.89
CA ASN A 226 11.44 1.09 -16.11
C ASN A 226 11.13 1.30 -14.61
N TYR A 227 11.08 0.22 -13.83
CA TYR A 227 10.72 0.27 -12.40
C TYR A 227 11.70 1.08 -11.54
N GLY A 228 13.00 1.02 -11.85
CA GLY A 228 14.01 1.86 -11.19
C GLY A 228 13.85 3.34 -11.54
N GLY A 229 13.52 3.65 -12.80
CA GLY A 229 13.16 4.99 -13.26
C GLY A 229 11.89 5.53 -12.59
N ILE A 230 10.87 4.68 -12.42
CA ILE A 230 9.65 5.02 -11.67
C ILE A 230 9.96 5.36 -10.22
N ALA A 231 10.79 4.55 -9.55
CA ALA A 231 11.23 4.83 -8.19
C ALA A 231 11.95 6.19 -8.12
N LEU A 232 12.85 6.48 -9.07
CA LEU A 232 13.55 7.77 -9.16
C LEU A 232 12.58 8.94 -9.33
N MET A 233 11.61 8.83 -10.23
CA MET A 233 10.60 9.89 -10.43
C MET A 233 9.79 10.18 -9.18
N TRP A 234 9.61 9.19 -8.30
CA TRP A 234 8.89 9.38 -7.04
C TRP A 234 9.79 9.88 -5.89
N ARG A 235 11.12 9.83 -6.00
CA ARG A 235 12.04 10.24 -4.92
C ARG A 235 11.93 11.72 -4.53
N GLY A 236 11.50 12.58 -5.45
CA GLY A 236 11.36 14.01 -5.22
C GLY A 236 10.13 14.59 -5.90
N GLY A 237 9.69 15.77 -5.45
CA GLY A 237 8.57 16.51 -6.03
C GLY A 237 7.18 15.93 -5.76
N CYS A 238 7.02 14.61 -5.64
CA CYS A 238 5.73 13.96 -5.40
C CYS A 238 5.35 13.91 -3.90
N ILE A 239 4.13 13.47 -3.58
CA ILE A 239 3.63 13.39 -2.20
C ILE A 239 4.28 12.24 -1.42
N ILE A 240 4.51 11.10 -2.08
CA ILE A 240 5.11 9.90 -1.45
C ILE A 240 6.64 9.96 -1.36
N ARG A 241 7.25 11.12 -1.62
CA ARG A 241 8.70 11.30 -1.63
C ARG A 241 9.31 10.93 -0.27
N SER A 242 10.37 10.13 -0.31
CA SER A 242 10.99 9.53 0.87
C SER A 242 12.35 8.93 0.56
N VAL A 243 13.19 8.77 1.59
CA VAL A 243 14.47 8.04 1.47
C VAL A 243 14.25 6.57 1.05
N PHE A 244 13.08 6.02 1.42
CA PHE A 244 12.62 4.67 1.08
C PHE A 244 12.65 4.38 -0.43
N LEU A 245 12.28 5.36 -1.27
CA LEU A 245 12.27 5.21 -2.72
C LEU A 245 13.67 5.07 -3.33
N GLY A 246 14.70 5.59 -2.65
CA GLY A 246 16.09 5.33 -3.01
C GLY A 246 16.44 3.85 -2.91
N LYS A 247 15.90 3.15 -1.92
CA LYS A 247 16.11 1.70 -1.73
C LYS A 247 15.40 0.88 -2.80
N ILE A 248 14.19 1.28 -3.20
CA ILE A 248 13.49 0.64 -4.32
C ILE A 248 14.27 0.81 -5.62
N LYS A 249 14.80 2.01 -5.89
CA LYS A 249 15.65 2.24 -7.05
C LYS A 249 16.87 1.31 -7.03
N GLN A 250 17.58 1.21 -5.90
CA GLN A 250 18.76 0.35 -5.74
C GLN A 250 18.43 -1.13 -6.00
N ALA A 251 17.27 -1.61 -5.55
CA ALA A 251 16.81 -2.98 -5.79
C ALA A 251 16.62 -3.26 -7.30
N PHE A 252 15.97 -2.35 -8.02
CA PHE A 252 15.77 -2.51 -9.48
C PHE A 252 17.01 -2.19 -10.32
N ASP A 253 17.92 -1.32 -9.85
CA ASP A 253 19.22 -1.14 -10.47
C ASP A 253 20.04 -2.44 -10.41
N SER A 254 19.96 -3.16 -9.27
CA SER A 254 20.65 -4.43 -9.05
C SER A 254 20.00 -5.59 -9.82
N ASN A 255 18.67 -5.62 -9.88
CA ASN A 255 17.90 -6.61 -10.63
C ASN A 255 16.68 -5.97 -11.31
N PRO A 256 16.80 -5.56 -12.59
CA PRO A 256 15.68 -4.95 -13.32
C PRO A 256 14.46 -5.88 -13.49
N ASN A 257 14.68 -7.20 -13.40
CA ASN A 257 13.65 -8.23 -13.55
C ASN A 257 13.16 -8.78 -12.20
N LEU A 258 13.36 -8.03 -11.12
CA LEU A 258 12.92 -8.43 -9.78
C LEU A 258 11.40 -8.70 -9.76
N ALA A 259 11.02 -9.93 -9.46
CA ALA A 259 9.62 -10.32 -9.50
C ALA A 259 8.79 -9.62 -8.42
N ASN A 260 9.36 -9.40 -7.23
CA ASN A 260 8.68 -8.73 -6.12
C ASN A 260 9.73 -8.08 -5.21
N LEU A 261 9.44 -6.90 -4.68
CA LEU A 261 10.35 -6.16 -3.80
C LEU A 261 10.76 -6.96 -2.56
N LEU A 262 9.88 -7.85 -2.06
CA LEU A 262 10.18 -8.69 -0.89
C LEU A 262 11.32 -9.70 -1.12
N LEU A 263 11.70 -9.95 -2.37
CA LEU A 263 12.79 -10.87 -2.72
C LEU A 263 14.16 -10.17 -2.77
N ASP A 264 14.19 -8.84 -2.73
CA ASP A 264 15.44 -8.10 -2.63
C ASP A 264 16.03 -8.19 -1.21
N PRO A 265 17.37 -8.32 -1.07
CA PRO A 265 18.02 -8.50 0.23
C PRO A 265 17.71 -7.41 1.26
N TYR A 266 17.59 -6.14 0.85
CA TYR A 266 17.33 -5.05 1.78
C TYR A 266 15.91 -5.17 2.36
N PHE A 267 14.90 -5.33 1.52
CA PHE A 267 13.50 -5.42 1.96
C PHE A 267 13.23 -6.71 2.74
N LYS A 268 13.83 -7.84 2.35
CA LYS A 268 13.79 -9.07 3.14
C LYS A 268 14.31 -8.83 4.56
N GLN A 269 15.50 -8.25 4.70
CA GLN A 269 16.10 -8.01 6.02
C GLN A 269 15.30 -7.01 6.85
N ALA A 270 14.75 -5.97 6.22
CA ALA A 270 13.88 -5.00 6.89
C ALA A 270 12.64 -5.68 7.49
N ILE A 271 11.96 -6.55 6.71
CA ILE A 271 10.83 -7.33 7.20
C ILE A 271 11.24 -8.31 8.29
N ASP A 272 12.38 -9.00 8.15
CA ASP A 272 12.87 -9.94 9.16
C ASP A 272 13.07 -9.28 10.52
N ARG A 273 13.58 -8.03 10.55
CA ARG A 273 13.74 -7.24 11.77
C ARG A 273 12.39 -6.76 12.33
N ALA A 274 11.49 -6.31 11.47
CA ALA A 274 10.25 -5.66 11.87
C ALA A 274 9.11 -6.62 12.26
N GLN A 275 9.09 -7.84 11.71
CA GLN A 275 7.90 -8.71 11.80
C GLN A 275 7.49 -9.10 13.22
N ALA A 276 8.42 -9.14 14.18
CA ALA A 276 8.08 -9.45 15.57
C ALA A 276 7.26 -8.32 16.22
N GLY A 277 7.71 -7.07 16.08
CA GLY A 277 6.97 -5.89 16.55
C GLY A 277 5.65 -5.72 15.80
N TRP A 278 5.68 -5.93 14.48
CA TRP A 278 4.49 -5.89 13.65
C TRP A 278 3.39 -6.86 14.11
N ARG A 279 3.75 -8.12 14.41
CA ARG A 279 2.80 -9.12 14.93
C ARG A 279 2.25 -8.75 16.31
N ARG A 280 3.08 -8.18 17.19
CA ARG A 280 2.65 -7.69 18.51
C ARG A 280 1.62 -6.58 18.37
N VAL A 281 1.87 -5.61 17.48
CA VAL A 281 0.93 -4.52 17.18
C VAL A 281 -0.39 -5.06 16.65
N CYS A 282 -0.34 -5.94 15.64
CA CYS A 282 -1.58 -6.51 15.08
C CYS A 282 -2.40 -7.27 16.13
N SER A 283 -1.73 -8.06 16.97
CA SER A 283 -2.39 -8.82 18.04
C SER A 283 -3.00 -7.89 19.09
N ALA A 284 -2.24 -6.89 19.54
CA ALA A 284 -2.70 -5.94 20.55
C ALA A 284 -3.89 -5.12 20.05
N ALA A 285 -3.85 -4.63 18.81
CA ALA A 285 -4.95 -3.88 18.22
C ALA A 285 -6.24 -4.71 18.16
N MET A 286 -6.15 -5.95 17.68
CA MET A 286 -7.31 -6.86 17.59
C MET A 286 -7.89 -7.19 18.97
N LEU A 287 -7.04 -7.47 19.97
CA LEU A 287 -7.49 -7.74 21.34
C LEU A 287 -8.14 -6.53 22.02
N ASN A 288 -7.74 -5.31 21.62
CA ASN A 288 -8.24 -4.06 22.19
C ASN A 288 -9.32 -3.38 21.33
N GLY A 289 -9.75 -4.01 20.22
CA GLY A 289 -10.81 -3.46 19.37
C GLY A 289 -10.41 -2.20 18.60
N ILE A 290 -9.12 -2.01 18.30
CA ILE A 290 -8.61 -0.87 17.55
C ILE A 290 -8.49 -1.25 16.07
N PRO A 291 -9.18 -0.55 15.15
CA PRO A 291 -9.17 -0.90 13.73
C PRO A 291 -7.85 -0.50 13.07
N ILE A 292 -7.15 -1.49 12.52
CA ILE A 292 -5.90 -1.29 11.75
C ILE A 292 -5.89 -2.12 10.44
N PRO A 293 -6.86 -1.85 9.54
CA PRO A 293 -7.09 -2.68 8.35
C PRO A 293 -5.88 -2.75 7.41
N ALA A 294 -5.14 -1.65 7.21
CA ALA A 294 -3.98 -1.63 6.32
C ALA A 294 -2.80 -2.42 6.90
N MET A 295 -2.49 -2.28 8.19
CA MET A 295 -1.41 -3.05 8.83
C MET A 295 -1.73 -4.55 8.88
N THR A 296 -2.97 -4.93 9.18
CA THR A 296 -3.38 -6.33 9.28
C THR A 296 -3.46 -7.01 7.91
N THR A 297 -4.01 -6.35 6.89
CA THR A 297 -4.05 -6.92 5.54
C THR A 297 -2.67 -7.07 4.93
N ALA A 298 -1.73 -6.17 5.24
CA ALA A 298 -0.35 -6.33 4.84
C ALA A 298 0.32 -7.55 5.49
N LEU A 299 0.02 -7.83 6.76
CA LEU A 299 0.58 -9.00 7.46
C LEU A 299 0.02 -10.30 6.87
N ASN A 300 -1.29 -10.32 6.60
CA ASN A 300 -1.94 -11.44 5.93
C ASN A 300 -1.39 -11.65 4.51
N TYR A 301 -1.13 -10.58 3.75
CA TYR A 301 -0.48 -10.69 2.45
C TYR A 301 0.93 -11.27 2.57
N TYR A 302 1.74 -10.78 3.53
CA TYR A 302 3.10 -11.30 3.73
C TYR A 302 3.10 -12.79 4.08
N ASP A 303 2.27 -13.20 5.03
CA ASP A 303 2.14 -14.61 5.43
C ASP A 303 1.56 -15.47 4.32
N GLY A 304 0.62 -14.93 3.52
CA GLY A 304 0.08 -15.61 2.35
C GLY A 304 1.11 -15.80 1.24
N TYR A 305 1.87 -14.75 0.94
CA TYR A 305 2.87 -14.73 -0.14
C TYR A 305 4.05 -15.69 0.13
N ARG A 306 4.47 -15.82 1.40
CA ARG A 306 5.54 -16.75 1.79
C ARG A 306 5.08 -18.19 2.04
N CYS A 307 3.77 -18.47 1.93
CA CYS A 307 3.22 -19.80 2.15
C CYS A 307 3.22 -20.60 0.84
N SER A 308 4.04 -21.65 0.76
CA SER A 308 4.12 -22.49 -0.46
C SER A 308 2.83 -23.27 -0.76
N ARG A 309 1.96 -23.47 0.23
CA ARG A 309 0.69 -24.17 0.08
C ARG A 309 -0.42 -23.49 0.91
N LEU A 310 -1.23 -22.70 0.22
CA LEU A 310 -2.42 -22.05 0.78
C LEU A 310 -3.63 -22.99 0.81
N PRO A 311 -4.67 -22.70 1.62
CA PRO A 311 -5.90 -23.49 1.69
C PRO A 311 -6.78 -23.40 0.43
N ALA A 312 -6.32 -22.76 -0.65
CA ALA A 312 -7.03 -22.64 -1.92
C ALA A 312 -7.31 -24.00 -2.59
N ASN A 313 -6.64 -25.08 -2.17
CA ASN A 313 -6.99 -26.44 -2.57
C ASN A 313 -8.41 -26.84 -2.13
N LEU A 314 -8.86 -26.41 -0.95
CA LEU A 314 -10.23 -26.65 -0.50
C LEU A 314 -11.23 -25.80 -1.30
N LEU A 315 -10.88 -24.56 -1.63
CA LEU A 315 -11.69 -23.70 -2.50
C LEU A 315 -11.89 -24.36 -3.88
N GLN A 316 -10.82 -24.91 -4.47
CA GLN A 316 -10.91 -25.66 -5.72
C GLN A 316 -11.79 -26.92 -5.59
N ALA A 317 -11.64 -27.68 -4.51
CA ALA A 317 -12.49 -28.85 -4.25
C ALA A 317 -13.97 -28.47 -4.11
N GLN A 318 -14.28 -27.38 -3.40
CA GLN A 318 -15.66 -26.88 -3.28
C GLN A 318 -16.24 -26.49 -4.64
N ARG A 319 -15.50 -25.72 -5.45
CA ARG A 319 -15.91 -25.33 -6.81
C ARG A 319 -16.17 -26.55 -7.70
N ASP A 320 -15.32 -27.56 -7.62
CA ASP A 320 -15.52 -28.80 -8.37
C ASP A 320 -16.72 -29.60 -7.85
N TYR A 321 -16.94 -29.62 -6.53
CA TYR A 321 -18.07 -30.29 -5.89
C TYR A 321 -19.43 -29.77 -6.37
N PHE A 322 -19.68 -28.46 -6.23
CA PHE A 322 -21.02 -27.92 -6.53
C PHE A 322 -21.21 -27.53 -7.99
N GLY A 323 -20.13 -27.36 -8.76
CA GLY A 323 -20.17 -26.75 -10.09
C GLY A 323 -19.36 -27.45 -11.17
N ALA A 324 -18.74 -28.60 -10.85
CA ALA A 324 -17.91 -29.36 -11.79
C ALA A 324 -16.84 -28.51 -12.49
N HIS A 325 -16.28 -27.54 -11.76
CA HIS A 325 -15.34 -26.54 -12.27
C HIS A 325 -13.93 -27.08 -12.52
N THR A 326 -13.67 -28.36 -12.24
CA THR A 326 -12.36 -29.02 -12.35
C THR A 326 -11.27 -28.41 -11.45
N TYR A 327 -10.16 -29.13 -11.30
CA TYR A 327 -8.97 -28.67 -10.57
C TYR A 327 -7.71 -29.37 -11.07
N GLU A 328 -6.55 -28.77 -10.82
CA GLU A 328 -5.24 -29.39 -11.10
C GLU A 328 -4.70 -30.11 -9.84
N ARG A 329 -3.79 -31.07 -10.03
CA ARG A 329 -3.20 -31.86 -8.94
C ARG A 329 -1.71 -31.61 -8.77
N VAL A 330 -1.21 -31.82 -7.56
CA VAL A 330 0.23 -31.64 -7.21
C VAL A 330 1.11 -32.81 -7.68
N ASP A 331 0.49 -33.94 -8.00
CA ASP A 331 1.12 -35.16 -8.49
C ASP A 331 0.88 -35.38 -9.99
N ALA A 332 0.48 -34.32 -10.72
CA ALA A 332 0.28 -34.31 -12.16
C ALA A 332 0.92 -33.07 -12.81
N PRO A 333 1.24 -33.09 -14.12
CA PRO A 333 1.70 -31.92 -14.85
C PRO A 333 0.72 -30.73 -14.75
N ARG A 334 1.28 -29.50 -14.71
CA ARG A 334 0.50 -28.25 -14.75
C ARG A 334 -0.29 -28.19 -16.06
N GLY A 335 -1.55 -27.76 -15.98
CA GLY A 335 -2.48 -27.70 -17.12
C GLY A 335 -3.33 -28.96 -17.30
N GLU A 336 -3.09 -30.04 -16.53
CA GLU A 336 -3.98 -31.19 -16.49
C GLU A 336 -5.10 -31.00 -15.44
N PHE A 337 -6.35 -31.05 -15.91
CA PHE A 337 -7.54 -30.80 -15.09
C PHE A 337 -8.31 -32.09 -14.81
N PHE A 338 -8.78 -32.21 -13.57
CA PHE A 338 -9.49 -33.35 -13.04
C PHE A 338 -10.86 -32.88 -12.52
N HIS A 339 -11.87 -33.72 -12.72
CA HIS A 339 -13.16 -33.60 -12.06
C HIS A 339 -13.36 -34.84 -11.19
N THR A 340 -13.83 -34.65 -9.96
CA THR A 340 -14.21 -35.75 -9.08
C THR A 340 -15.73 -35.82 -8.97
N ASN A 341 -16.30 -37.02 -9.12
CA ASN A 341 -17.70 -37.25 -8.74
C ASN A 341 -17.78 -37.35 -7.21
N TRP A 342 -17.96 -36.20 -6.57
CA TRP A 342 -17.95 -36.11 -5.11
C TRP A 342 -19.17 -36.72 -4.44
N THR A 343 -20.33 -36.75 -5.11
CA THR A 343 -21.59 -37.24 -4.54
C THR A 343 -21.81 -38.73 -4.79
N GLY A 344 -21.10 -39.32 -5.75
CA GLY A 344 -21.38 -40.67 -6.26
C GLY A 344 -22.61 -40.75 -7.17
N GLU A 345 -23.36 -39.65 -7.30
CA GLU A 345 -24.58 -39.55 -8.10
C GLU A 345 -24.41 -38.63 -9.32
N GLY A 346 -23.36 -37.78 -9.33
CA GLY A 346 -23.00 -36.96 -10.47
C GLY A 346 -22.41 -37.77 -11.63
N GLY A 347 -22.67 -37.37 -12.87
CA GLY A 347 -21.98 -37.96 -14.03
C GLY A 347 -20.53 -37.47 -14.17
N ASN A 348 -19.82 -37.92 -15.22
CA ASN A 348 -18.48 -37.41 -15.57
C ASN A 348 -18.50 -36.05 -16.29
N THR A 349 -19.59 -35.28 -16.14
CA THR A 349 -19.81 -34.04 -16.87
C THR A 349 -19.12 -32.89 -16.13
N ALA A 350 -18.09 -32.31 -16.76
CA ALA A 350 -17.40 -31.12 -16.26
C ALA A 350 -17.91 -29.84 -16.95
N ALA A 351 -17.93 -28.73 -16.23
CA ALA A 351 -18.18 -27.42 -16.84
C ALA A 351 -17.02 -27.06 -17.77
N SER A 352 -17.31 -26.61 -19.00
CA SER A 352 -16.29 -26.09 -19.91
C SER A 352 -15.61 -24.87 -19.28
N GLN A 353 -14.29 -24.78 -19.41
CA GLN A 353 -13.50 -23.71 -18.79
C GLN A 353 -13.91 -22.33 -19.31
N TYR A 354 -13.98 -21.35 -18.40
CA TYR A 354 -13.85 -19.94 -18.78
C TYR A 354 -12.37 -19.70 -19.06
N SER A 355 -11.99 -19.63 -20.33
CA SER A 355 -10.69 -19.10 -20.73
C SER A 355 -10.73 -17.58 -20.50
N ILE A 356 -9.96 -17.10 -19.52
CA ILE A 356 -9.64 -15.67 -19.32
C ILE A 356 -8.24 -15.44 -19.87
#